data_AF-A0A924FEY0-F1
#
_entry.id   AF-A0A924FEY0-F1
#
_cell.length_a   1.000
_cell.length_b   1.000
_cell.length_c   1.000
_cell.angle_alpha   90.00
_cell.angle_beta   90.00
_cell.angle_gamma   90.00
#
_symmetry.space_group_name_H-M   'P 1'
#
loop_
_entity.id
_entity.type
_entity.pdbx_description
1 polymer ?
#
loop_
_entity_poly.entity_id
_entity_poly.type
_entity_poly.pdbx_seq_one_letter_code
_entity_poly.pdbx_strand_id
1 'polypeptide(L)'
;MPNALRCLQVACLLAISTLTALAQTPISGRVAGEQNEGIPGVTVSIKGTTRGTTTDASGTFKLNASSNETLVFSYVGYMSQETVVGSKTDFSVKLAPDTRSLEEIVVVGYGTVKKSDLTGSVSTIKGDAIREMPVVSVDQAIQSRAAGVQVTQSSAAPGGGISIRVRGANSINSGSEPLYVIDGFPLYPDNGAIGTGGNRQATNAMATINPNEIESIEILKDASATSIYGSRGSNGVVLITTKRGKEGQSRVDYEGSYSTQTIARNIDVLNGGDYARYLNVLEKSQGGNPRFTDAQISAIGQGTNWMDVISRTGSLSNHQLSFTGGNKSMR
;
A
#
# COMPACT_ATOMS: atom_id res chain seq x y z
N MET A 1 7.86 79.97 -2.60
CA MET A 1 8.83 79.06 -1.95
C MET A 1 8.24 77.70 -1.46
N PRO A 2 7.21 77.06 -2.08
CA PRO A 2 6.75 75.73 -1.62
C PRO A 2 7.41 74.52 -2.32
N ASN A 3 8.10 74.71 -3.45
CA ASN A 3 8.63 73.60 -4.26
C ASN A 3 9.96 73.02 -3.77
N ALA A 4 10.77 73.82 -3.04
CA ALA A 4 12.04 73.36 -2.49
C ALA A 4 11.86 72.36 -1.34
N LEU A 5 10.82 72.53 -0.51
CA LEU A 5 10.54 71.65 0.62
C LEU A 5 10.03 70.27 0.17
N ARG A 6 9.26 70.21 -0.93
CA ARG A 6 8.78 68.96 -1.52
C ARG A 6 9.89 68.16 -2.22
N CYS A 7 10.84 68.82 -2.87
CA CYS A 7 12.02 68.14 -3.43
C CYS A 7 12.92 67.53 -2.34
N LEU A 8 13.10 68.22 -1.21
CA LEU A 8 13.90 67.71 -0.10
C LEU A 8 13.25 66.48 0.58
N GLN A 9 11.92 66.47 0.71
CA GLN A 9 11.18 65.33 1.28
C GLN A 9 11.22 64.09 0.37
N VAL A 10 11.11 64.26 -0.95
CA VAL A 10 11.20 63.14 -1.91
C VAL A 10 12.62 62.57 -1.98
N ALA A 11 13.65 63.42 -1.95
CA ALA A 11 15.05 62.97 -1.90
C ALA A 11 15.36 62.18 -0.61
N CYS A 12 14.80 62.60 0.53
CA CYS A 12 14.98 61.90 1.81
C CYS A 12 14.27 60.53 1.83
N LEU A 13 13.06 60.44 1.25
CA LEU A 13 12.35 59.15 1.11
C LEU A 13 13.04 58.18 0.14
N LEU A 14 13.68 58.68 -0.94
CA LEU A 14 14.47 57.85 -1.85
C LEU A 14 15.79 57.37 -1.21
N ALA A 15 16.41 58.18 -0.35
CA ALA A 15 17.63 57.78 0.36
C ALA A 15 17.34 56.67 1.40
N ILE A 16 16.20 56.74 2.09
CA ILE A 16 15.81 55.74 3.11
C ILE A 16 15.47 54.38 2.47
N SER A 17 14.91 54.35 1.26
CA SER A 17 14.64 53.08 0.55
C SER A 17 15.91 52.41 0.00
N THR A 18 16.98 53.17 -0.26
CA THR A 18 18.26 52.58 -0.70
C THR A 18 19.07 51.93 0.43
N LEU A 19 18.86 52.33 1.70
CA LEU A 19 19.57 51.70 2.83
C LEU A 19 19.01 50.32 3.21
N THR A 20 17.74 50.01 2.92
CA THR A 20 17.14 48.71 3.25
C THR A 20 17.51 47.60 2.26
N ALA A 21 18.03 47.95 1.07
CA ALA A 21 18.45 46.99 0.05
C ALA A 21 19.86 46.39 0.28
N LEU A 22 20.65 46.93 1.23
CA LEU A 22 22.06 46.53 1.47
C LEU A 22 22.26 45.56 2.65
N ALA A 23 21.20 45.00 3.24
CA ALA A 23 21.30 44.15 4.43
C ALA A 23 21.45 42.63 4.16
N GLN A 24 21.75 42.23 2.91
CA GLN A 24 21.94 40.83 2.53
C GLN A 24 23.43 40.55 2.32
N THR A 25 24.02 39.78 3.23
CA THR A 25 25.40 39.31 3.10
C THR A 25 25.42 37.92 2.44
N PRO A 26 26.28 37.69 1.44
CA PRO A 26 26.49 36.35 0.92
C PRO A 26 27.15 35.49 2.00
N ILE A 27 26.47 34.43 2.41
CA ILE A 27 26.99 33.40 3.30
C ILE A 27 27.38 32.17 2.49
N SER A 28 28.48 31.56 2.87
CA SER A 28 28.94 30.29 2.30
C SER A 28 29.19 29.28 3.41
N GLY A 29 29.16 28.01 3.08
CA GLY A 29 29.50 26.98 4.05
C GLY A 29 29.55 25.60 3.43
N ARG A 30 29.91 24.62 4.26
CA ARG A 30 29.97 23.20 3.89
C ARG A 30 29.19 22.35 4.88
N VAL A 31 28.37 21.46 4.34
CA VAL A 31 27.63 20.44 5.10
C VAL A 31 28.35 19.12 4.96
N ALA A 32 28.68 18.51 6.10
CA ALA A 32 29.37 17.23 6.16
C ALA A 32 28.60 16.20 7.00
N GLY A 33 28.84 14.92 6.71
CA GLY A 33 28.37 13.80 7.51
C GLY A 33 29.28 13.51 8.70
N GLU A 34 28.98 12.41 9.39
CA GLU A 34 29.68 11.98 10.61
C GLU A 34 31.16 11.61 10.33
N GLN A 35 31.49 11.15 9.12
CA GLN A 35 32.85 10.78 8.70
C GLN A 35 33.57 11.91 7.92
N ASN A 36 33.06 13.15 8.03
CA ASN A 36 33.54 14.37 7.33
C ASN A 36 33.41 14.33 5.78
N GLU A 37 32.65 13.39 5.24
CA GLU A 37 32.23 13.36 3.83
C GLU A 37 31.27 14.53 3.54
N GLY A 38 31.44 15.20 2.40
CA GLY A 38 30.52 16.26 1.98
C GLY A 38 29.21 15.65 1.52
N ILE A 39 28.07 16.18 1.98
CA ILE A 39 26.76 15.64 1.61
C ILE A 39 26.17 16.47 0.45
N PRO A 40 26.01 15.89 -0.75
CA PRO A 40 25.37 16.58 -1.86
C PRO A 40 23.85 16.60 -1.75
N GLY A 41 23.22 17.68 -2.21
CA GLY A 41 21.76 17.80 -2.27
C GLY A 41 21.05 18.10 -0.95
N VAL A 42 21.77 18.52 0.10
CA VAL A 42 21.17 19.04 1.33
C VAL A 42 20.43 20.33 1.01
N THR A 43 19.18 20.43 1.46
CA THR A 43 18.40 21.67 1.33
C THR A 43 18.77 22.62 2.45
N VAL A 44 19.21 23.82 2.08
CA VAL A 44 19.55 24.91 3.01
C VAL A 44 18.54 26.04 2.81
N SER A 45 17.66 26.26 3.78
CA SER A 45 16.57 27.26 3.67
C SER A 45 16.57 28.23 4.84
N ILE A 46 16.06 29.44 4.63
CA ILE A 46 15.87 30.42 5.71
C ILE A 46 14.50 30.17 6.35
N LYS A 47 14.49 29.95 7.68
CA LYS A 47 13.31 29.63 8.47
C LYS A 47 12.20 30.66 8.26
N GLY A 48 11.01 30.17 7.87
CA GLY A 48 9.83 31.01 7.63
C GLY A 48 9.78 31.69 6.26
N THR A 49 10.71 31.38 5.34
CA THR A 49 10.72 31.93 3.98
C THR A 49 10.87 30.83 2.93
N THR A 50 10.63 31.16 1.66
CA THR A 50 10.90 30.27 0.51
C THR A 50 12.32 30.43 -0.04
N ARG A 51 13.16 31.26 0.59
CA ARG A 51 14.54 31.49 0.16
C ARG A 51 15.42 30.34 0.65
N GLY A 52 16.07 29.65 -0.29
CA GLY A 52 16.97 28.55 0.00
C GLY A 52 17.82 28.16 -1.20
N THR A 53 18.75 27.25 -0.97
CA THR A 53 19.67 26.69 -1.95
C THR A 53 19.93 25.21 -1.63
N THR A 54 20.61 24.50 -2.51
CA THR A 54 21.04 23.12 -2.28
C THR A 54 22.57 23.01 -2.27
N THR A 55 23.11 22.03 -1.55
CA THR A 55 24.56 21.76 -1.56
C THR A 55 25.01 21.09 -2.86
N ASP A 56 26.23 21.42 -3.30
CA ASP A 56 26.88 20.81 -4.46
C ASP A 56 27.49 19.42 -4.16
N ALA A 57 28.17 18.82 -5.14
CA ALA A 57 28.84 17.52 -5.03
C ALA A 57 29.88 17.43 -3.88
N SER A 58 30.41 18.56 -3.41
CA SER A 58 31.39 18.66 -2.32
C SER A 58 30.75 18.96 -0.95
N GLY A 59 29.42 19.15 -0.92
CA GLY A 59 28.66 19.57 0.25
C GLY A 59 28.67 21.08 0.47
N THR A 60 29.16 21.89 -0.48
CA THR A 60 29.28 23.34 -0.34
C THR A 60 27.99 24.04 -0.77
N PHE A 61 27.61 25.12 -0.07
CA PHE A 61 26.46 25.96 -0.42
C PHE A 61 26.81 27.45 -0.38
N LYS A 62 26.04 28.25 -1.13
CA LYS A 62 26.05 29.72 -1.09
C LYS A 62 24.62 30.24 -1.08
N LEU A 63 24.31 31.12 -0.15
CA LEU A 63 22.99 31.74 0.01
C LEU A 63 23.17 33.19 0.47
N ASN A 64 22.27 34.09 0.07
CA ASN A 64 22.24 35.42 0.68
C ASN A 64 21.32 35.37 1.89
N ALA A 65 21.83 35.71 3.07
CA ALA A 65 21.07 35.74 4.32
C ALA A 65 21.43 36.97 5.16
N SER A 66 20.48 37.43 5.96
CA SER A 66 20.68 38.52 6.93
C SER A 66 21.12 37.95 8.28
N SER A 67 21.79 38.76 9.09
CA SER A 67 22.34 38.34 10.39
C SER A 67 21.30 37.82 11.39
N ASN A 68 20.04 38.24 11.23
CA ASN A 68 18.94 37.87 12.12
C ASN A 68 18.15 36.65 11.62
N GLU A 69 18.53 36.05 10.49
CA GLU A 69 17.86 34.90 9.90
C GLU A 69 18.43 33.58 10.46
N THR A 70 17.59 32.54 10.52
CA THR A 70 17.99 31.18 10.92
C THR A 70 17.99 30.28 9.70
N LEU A 71 19.10 29.57 9.48
CA LEU A 71 19.23 28.56 8.44
C LEU A 71 18.72 27.21 8.96
N VAL A 72 18.00 26.50 8.11
CA VAL A 72 17.50 25.15 8.33
C VAL A 72 18.14 24.26 7.27
N PHE A 73 18.88 23.26 7.74
CA PHE A 73 19.52 22.23 6.93
C PHE A 73 18.68 20.97 7.02
N SER A 74 18.17 20.48 5.89
CA SER A 74 17.37 19.27 5.84
C SER A 74 17.79 18.36 4.69
N TYR A 75 17.85 17.07 4.97
CA TYR A 75 18.15 16.04 3.98
C TYR A 75 17.47 14.73 4.39
N VAL A 76 17.03 13.94 3.42
CA VAL A 76 16.31 12.69 3.70
C VAL A 76 17.26 11.71 4.39
N GLY A 77 16.84 11.17 5.54
CA GLY A 77 17.64 10.25 6.35
C GLY A 77 18.60 10.92 7.36
N TYR A 78 18.54 12.24 7.52
CA TYR A 78 19.36 13.00 8.47
C TYR A 78 18.49 13.90 9.36
N MET A 79 18.96 14.16 10.58
CA MET A 79 18.28 15.07 11.50
C MET A 79 18.40 16.51 11.01
N SER A 80 17.26 17.20 10.88
CA SER A 80 17.23 18.61 10.53
C SER A 80 17.98 19.44 11.58
N GLN A 81 18.88 20.31 11.13
CA GLN A 81 19.65 21.19 12.02
C GLN A 81 19.32 22.64 11.73
N GLU A 82 19.12 23.43 12.79
CA GLU A 82 18.93 24.87 12.70
C GLU A 82 20.17 25.62 13.19
N THR A 83 20.57 26.69 12.51
CA THR A 83 21.68 27.53 12.93
C THR A 83 21.39 29.00 12.62
N VAL A 84 21.54 29.87 13.62
CA VAL A 84 21.37 31.32 13.45
C VAL A 84 22.58 31.88 12.71
N VAL A 85 22.34 32.74 11.70
CA VAL A 85 23.41 33.33 10.88
C VAL A 85 24.35 34.20 11.72
N GLY A 86 23.78 35.12 12.52
CA GLY A 86 24.55 36.02 13.38
C GLY A 86 25.54 36.88 12.58
N SER A 87 26.79 37.00 13.06
CA SER A 87 27.87 37.72 12.38
C SER A 87 28.80 36.82 11.55
N LYS A 88 28.47 35.54 11.39
CA LYS A 88 29.33 34.55 10.71
C LYS A 88 29.00 34.50 9.22
N THR A 89 30.04 34.54 8.39
CA THR A 89 29.93 34.42 6.92
C THR A 89 30.30 33.03 6.39
N ASP A 90 30.96 32.21 7.23
CA ASP A 90 31.35 30.84 6.92
C ASP A 90 30.76 29.84 7.93
N PHE A 91 30.18 28.75 7.42
CA PHE A 91 29.47 27.74 8.19
C PHE A 91 30.02 26.34 7.91
N SER A 92 30.39 25.61 8.96
CA SER A 92 30.63 24.17 8.89
C SER A 92 29.57 23.46 9.72
N VAL A 93 28.71 22.70 9.05
CA VAL A 93 27.54 22.04 9.67
C VAL A 93 27.70 20.54 9.52
N LYS A 94 27.54 19.80 10.63
CA LYS A 94 27.58 18.34 10.66
C LYS A 94 26.19 17.78 10.86
N LEU A 95 25.65 17.10 9.85
CA LEU A 95 24.37 16.43 9.97
C LEU A 95 24.56 15.03 10.53
N ALA A 96 23.86 14.74 11.62
CA ALA A 96 23.77 13.39 12.15
C ALA A 96 22.72 12.58 11.37
N PRO A 97 22.99 11.31 11.05
CA PRO A 97 21.98 10.44 10.46
C PRO A 97 20.78 10.32 11.41
N ASP A 98 19.57 10.37 10.86
CA ASP A 98 18.35 10.21 11.64
C ASP A 98 18.13 8.73 11.92
N THR A 99 18.66 8.27 13.07
CA THR A 99 18.47 6.89 13.54
C THR A 99 17.05 6.64 14.07
N ARG A 100 16.15 7.62 13.99
CA ARG A 100 14.71 7.37 14.17
C ARG A 100 14.22 6.64 12.93
N SER A 101 14.37 5.31 12.97
CA SER A 101 13.54 4.40 12.19
C SER A 101 12.11 4.93 12.20
N LEU A 102 11.54 5.17 11.01
CA LEU A 102 10.14 5.53 10.81
C LEU A 102 9.27 4.71 11.76
N GLU A 103 8.76 5.36 12.82
CA GLU A 103 7.95 4.68 13.83
C GLU A 103 6.69 4.19 13.13
N GLU A 104 6.62 2.88 12.90
CA GLU A 104 5.47 2.26 12.27
C GLU A 104 4.29 2.35 13.24
N ILE A 105 3.39 3.29 12.96
CA ILE A 105 2.15 3.47 13.70
C ILE A 105 1.21 2.33 13.29
N VAL A 106 0.69 1.61 14.27
CA VAL A 106 -0.28 0.54 14.07
C VAL A 106 -1.60 1.04 14.63
N VAL A 107 -2.67 0.97 13.83
CA VAL A 107 -4.01 1.28 14.33
C VAL A 107 -4.52 0.05 15.07
N VAL A 108 -5.02 0.24 16.30
CA VAL A 108 -5.70 -0.81 17.06
C VAL A 108 -6.99 -0.22 17.58
N GLY A 109 -8.12 -0.57 16.98
CA GLY A 109 -9.39 0.01 17.40
C GLY A 109 -9.50 1.50 17.06
N TYR A 110 -9.84 2.30 18.06
CA TYR A 110 -10.05 3.76 17.95
C TYR A 110 -8.79 4.58 18.28
N GLY A 111 -7.65 3.94 18.53
CA GLY A 111 -6.39 4.60 18.91
C GLY A 111 -5.22 4.18 18.02
N THR A 112 -4.22 5.06 17.94
CA THR A 112 -2.91 4.76 17.34
C THR A 112 -1.96 4.38 18.45
N VAL A 113 -1.36 3.18 18.38
CA VAL A 113 -0.35 2.73 19.33
C VAL A 113 0.93 2.39 18.58
N LYS A 114 2.08 2.68 19.20
CA LYS A 114 3.36 2.29 18.61
C LYS A 114 3.44 0.77 18.60
N LYS A 115 3.96 0.20 17.50
CA LYS A 115 4.20 -1.24 17.37
C LYS A 115 5.06 -1.81 18.52
N SER A 116 5.95 -1.00 19.09
CA SER A 116 6.80 -1.36 20.24
C SER A 116 6.01 -1.55 21.54
N ASP A 117 4.87 -0.90 21.68
CA ASP A 117 4.11 -0.82 22.93
C ASP A 117 2.96 -1.86 22.95
N LEU A 118 2.83 -2.61 21.85
CA LEU A 118 1.87 -3.69 21.69
C LEU A 118 2.40 -4.98 22.32
N THR A 119 1.76 -5.41 23.40
CA THR A 119 2.06 -6.66 24.10
C THR A 119 1.45 -7.89 23.43
N GLY A 120 0.63 -7.72 22.38
CA GLY A 120 -0.06 -8.79 21.65
C GLY A 120 0.51 -9.08 20.26
N SER A 121 0.30 -10.29 19.76
CA SER A 121 0.67 -10.73 18.41
C SER A 121 -0.21 -10.06 17.36
N VAL A 122 0.38 -9.06 16.71
CA VAL A 122 -0.19 -8.35 15.57
C VAL A 122 0.69 -8.59 14.34
N SER A 123 0.07 -8.92 13.21
CA SER A 123 0.74 -8.91 11.90
C SER A 123 0.30 -7.70 11.11
N THR A 124 1.26 -6.91 10.62
CA THR A 124 1.00 -5.74 9.79
C THR A 124 1.46 -6.02 8.36
N ILE A 125 0.60 -5.70 7.40
CA ILE A 125 0.91 -5.72 5.96
C ILE A 125 0.77 -4.28 5.46
N LYS A 126 1.86 -3.72 4.92
CA LYS A 126 1.85 -2.36 4.36
C LYS A 126 1.23 -2.34 2.98
N GLY A 127 0.57 -1.25 2.61
CA GLY A 127 -0.06 -1.07 1.30
C GLY A 127 0.88 -1.24 0.11
N ASP A 128 2.16 -0.91 0.25
CA ASP A 128 3.13 -1.08 -0.86
C ASP A 128 3.36 -2.56 -1.20
N ALA A 129 3.37 -3.43 -0.18
CA ALA A 129 3.47 -4.88 -0.34
C ALA A 129 2.21 -5.48 -1.01
N ILE A 130 1.07 -4.81 -0.90
CA ILE A 130 -0.19 -5.21 -1.54
C ILE A 130 -0.14 -4.88 -3.05
N ARG A 131 0.42 -3.72 -3.42
CA ARG A 131 0.52 -3.26 -4.83
C ARG A 131 1.52 -4.05 -5.68
N GLU A 132 2.54 -4.65 -5.07
CA GLU A 132 3.51 -5.50 -5.78
C GLU A 132 2.86 -6.75 -6.40
N MET A 133 1.66 -7.13 -5.96
CA MET A 133 0.93 -8.27 -6.52
C MET A 133 -0.31 -7.78 -7.27
N PRO A 134 -0.52 -8.22 -8.52
CA PRO A 134 -1.77 -7.97 -9.24
C PRO A 134 -2.87 -8.89 -8.69
N VAL A 135 -3.28 -8.65 -7.44
CA VAL A 135 -4.40 -9.36 -6.81
C VAL A 135 -5.71 -8.65 -7.12
N VAL A 136 -6.77 -9.43 -7.32
CA VAL A 136 -8.11 -8.89 -7.59
C VAL A 136 -8.86 -8.53 -6.30
N SER A 137 -8.39 -9.01 -5.16
CA SER A 137 -9.01 -8.77 -3.86
C SER A 137 -7.98 -8.69 -2.74
N VAL A 138 -8.33 -7.96 -1.68
CA VAL A 138 -7.46 -7.65 -0.53
C VAL A 138 -7.04 -8.92 0.22
N ASP A 139 -7.96 -9.85 0.36
CA ASP A 139 -7.80 -11.15 1.01
C ASP A 139 -6.76 -12.05 0.32
N GLN A 140 -6.58 -11.93 -1.00
CA GLN A 140 -5.49 -12.61 -1.71
C GLN A 140 -4.11 -12.03 -1.34
N ALA A 141 -4.02 -10.72 -1.09
CA ALA A 141 -2.75 -10.11 -0.66
C ALA A 141 -2.34 -10.52 0.76
N ILE A 142 -3.31 -10.91 1.59
CA ILE A 142 -3.04 -11.43 2.95
C ILE A 142 -2.41 -12.83 2.89
N GLN A 143 -2.69 -13.59 1.81
CA GLN A 143 -2.20 -14.95 1.64
C GLN A 143 -0.66 -14.98 1.76
N SER A 144 -0.16 -15.82 2.67
CA SER A 144 1.28 -16.04 2.92
C SER A 144 2.08 -14.85 3.49
N ARG A 145 1.47 -13.67 3.70
CA ARG A 145 2.16 -12.50 4.28
C ARG A 145 1.92 -12.32 5.79
N ALA A 146 0.93 -13.02 6.35
CA ALA A 146 0.67 -13.03 7.78
C ALA A 146 0.82 -14.43 8.38
N ALA A 147 1.73 -14.58 9.34
CA ALA A 147 1.96 -15.83 10.04
C ALA A 147 0.69 -16.28 10.81
N GLY A 148 0.31 -17.55 10.69
CA GLY A 148 -0.87 -18.09 11.38
C GLY A 148 -2.22 -17.63 10.81
N VAL A 149 -2.23 -17.09 9.59
CA VAL A 149 -3.44 -16.79 8.83
C VAL A 149 -3.56 -17.78 7.69
N GLN A 150 -4.67 -18.51 7.64
CA GLN A 150 -5.00 -19.42 6.57
C GLN A 150 -6.06 -18.78 5.68
N VAL A 151 -5.72 -18.60 4.41
CA VAL A 151 -6.64 -18.09 3.39
C VAL A 151 -7.03 -19.26 2.50
N THR A 152 -8.32 -19.60 2.45
CA THR A 152 -8.87 -20.63 1.57
C THR A 152 -9.75 -19.99 0.52
N GLN A 153 -9.34 -20.09 -0.73
CA GLN A 153 -10.15 -19.70 -1.87
C GLN A 153 -11.10 -20.86 -2.22
N SER A 154 -12.40 -20.64 -2.03
CA SER A 154 -13.42 -21.66 -2.33
C SER A 154 -13.79 -21.71 -3.81
N SER A 155 -13.57 -20.60 -4.53
CA SER A 155 -13.84 -20.48 -5.97
C SER A 155 -12.84 -19.54 -6.63
N ALA A 156 -12.37 -19.93 -7.82
CA ALA A 156 -11.54 -19.10 -8.69
C ALA A 156 -12.38 -18.13 -9.55
N ALA A 157 -13.70 -18.05 -9.33
CA ALA A 157 -14.55 -17.05 -9.97
C ALA A 157 -14.10 -15.63 -9.55
N PRO A 158 -14.13 -14.64 -10.47
CA PRO A 158 -13.94 -13.24 -10.11
C PRO A 158 -14.91 -12.81 -9.02
N GLY A 159 -14.42 -12.19 -7.95
CA GLY A 159 -15.23 -11.84 -6.77
C GLY A 159 -15.67 -13.05 -5.92
N GLY A 160 -15.08 -14.22 -6.14
CA GLY A 160 -15.40 -15.43 -5.41
C GLY A 160 -15.14 -15.33 -3.91
N GLY A 161 -15.94 -16.05 -3.13
CA GLY A 161 -15.81 -16.11 -1.68
C GLY A 161 -14.44 -16.65 -1.27
N ILE A 162 -13.68 -15.82 -0.56
CA ILE A 162 -12.41 -16.21 0.05
C ILE A 162 -12.63 -16.19 1.56
N SER A 163 -12.35 -17.33 2.20
CA SER A 163 -12.52 -17.49 3.64
C SER A 163 -11.15 -17.38 4.31
N ILE A 164 -11.05 -16.48 5.29
CA ILE A 164 -9.86 -16.27 6.10
C ILE A 164 -10.08 -16.91 7.47
N ARG A 165 -9.07 -17.59 7.98
CA ARG A 165 -9.03 -18.12 9.35
C ARG A 165 -7.76 -17.68 10.03
N VAL A 166 -7.90 -17.10 11.23
CA VAL A 166 -6.77 -16.68 12.06
C VAL A 166 -6.58 -17.73 13.15
N ARG A 167 -5.40 -18.36 13.19
CA ARG A 167 -5.06 -19.49 14.08
C ARG A 167 -5.88 -20.77 13.89
N GLY A 168 -6.39 -21.00 12.68
CA GLY A 168 -7.13 -22.23 12.33
C GLY A 168 -8.61 -22.17 12.70
N ALA A 169 -9.26 -23.34 12.77
CA ALA A 169 -10.69 -23.45 13.07
C ALA A 169 -10.91 -23.47 14.59
N ASN A 170 -11.40 -22.37 15.16
CA ASN A 170 -11.66 -22.25 16.60
C ASN A 170 -13.05 -22.73 17.02
N SER A 171 -13.87 -23.23 16.08
CA SER A 171 -15.24 -23.65 16.34
C SER A 171 -15.73 -24.70 15.35
N ILE A 172 -16.56 -25.59 15.86
CA ILE A 172 -17.19 -26.69 15.11
C ILE A 172 -18.54 -26.24 14.49
N ASN A 173 -19.27 -25.32 15.14
CA ASN A 173 -20.64 -24.95 14.76
C ASN A 173 -20.86 -23.44 14.52
N SER A 174 -20.13 -22.57 15.22
CA SER A 174 -20.09 -21.12 14.96
C SER A 174 -19.00 -20.84 13.92
N GLY A 175 -19.27 -20.02 12.90
CA GLY A 175 -18.28 -19.70 11.87
C GLY A 175 -16.91 -19.30 12.45
N SER A 176 -15.83 -19.65 11.74
CA SER A 176 -14.43 -19.42 12.16
C SER A 176 -13.78 -18.22 11.47
N GLU A 177 -14.60 -17.35 10.85
CA GLU A 177 -14.11 -16.16 10.16
C GLU A 177 -13.80 -15.04 11.16
N PRO A 178 -12.75 -14.24 10.91
CA PRO A 178 -12.41 -13.09 11.72
C PRO A 178 -13.41 -11.95 11.50
N LEU A 179 -13.42 -11.00 12.43
CA LEU A 179 -14.12 -9.73 12.23
C LEU A 179 -13.31 -8.83 11.30
N TYR A 180 -13.91 -8.36 10.21
CA TYR A 180 -13.29 -7.34 9.37
C TYR A 180 -13.67 -5.96 9.87
N VAL A 181 -12.72 -5.04 9.95
CA VAL A 181 -12.97 -3.66 10.37
C VAL A 181 -12.29 -2.73 9.37
N ILE A 182 -13.05 -1.88 8.70
CA ILE A 182 -12.54 -0.92 7.72
C ILE A 182 -12.70 0.47 8.28
N ASP A 183 -11.61 1.20 8.47
CA ASP A 183 -11.62 2.57 9.01
C ASP A 183 -12.44 2.72 10.30
N GLY A 184 -12.46 1.67 11.14
CA GLY A 184 -13.21 1.61 12.40
C GLY A 184 -14.63 1.07 12.29
N PHE A 185 -15.14 0.78 11.09
CA PHE A 185 -16.46 0.17 10.89
C PHE A 185 -16.36 -1.35 10.74
N PRO A 186 -16.99 -2.13 11.63
CA PRO A 186 -16.99 -3.58 11.51
C PRO A 186 -17.88 -4.03 10.34
N LEU A 187 -17.29 -4.75 9.39
CA LEU A 187 -18.01 -5.51 8.39
C LEU A 187 -18.13 -6.97 8.84
N TYR A 188 -19.33 -7.48 8.71
CA TYR A 188 -19.63 -8.88 8.95
C TYR A 188 -19.68 -9.56 7.58
N PRO A 189 -18.90 -10.63 7.36
CA PRO A 189 -19.10 -11.45 6.19
C PRO A 189 -20.53 -11.99 6.25
N ASP A 190 -21.35 -11.59 5.29
CA ASP A 190 -22.71 -12.12 5.18
C ASP A 190 -22.60 -13.55 4.64
N ASN A 191 -22.45 -14.51 5.56
CA ASN A 191 -22.66 -15.93 5.29
C ASN A 191 -24.15 -16.29 5.23
N GLY A 192 -25.03 -15.29 5.00
CA GLY A 192 -26.48 -15.41 4.83
C GLY A 192 -26.88 -16.15 3.56
N ALA A 193 -26.49 -17.42 3.46
CA ALA A 193 -27.13 -18.42 2.63
C ALA A 193 -27.98 -19.39 3.48
N ILE A 194 -28.55 -18.92 4.60
CA ILE A 194 -29.62 -19.66 5.29
C ILE A 194 -30.94 -18.90 5.12
N GLY A 195 -31.47 -19.03 3.90
CA GLY A 195 -32.81 -18.59 3.52
C GLY A 195 -33.27 -19.44 2.35
N THR A 196 -34.18 -20.38 2.63
CA THR A 196 -34.99 -21.22 1.73
C THR A 196 -34.70 -21.07 0.22
N GLY A 197 -33.88 -21.98 -0.34
CA GLY A 197 -33.98 -22.35 -1.76
C GLY A 197 -32.89 -21.91 -2.74
N GLY A 198 -31.67 -21.54 -2.31
CA GLY A 198 -30.59 -21.30 -3.27
C GLY A 198 -29.19 -21.30 -2.68
N ASN A 199 -28.25 -21.96 -3.36
CA ASN A 199 -26.80 -21.82 -3.13
C ASN A 199 -26.38 -20.39 -3.53
N ARG A 200 -26.51 -19.42 -2.62
CA ARG A 200 -25.94 -18.09 -2.82
C ARG A 200 -24.45 -18.18 -2.53
N GLN A 201 -23.64 -17.84 -3.52
CA GLN A 201 -22.20 -17.71 -3.35
C GLN A 201 -21.94 -16.65 -2.28
N ALA A 202 -21.24 -17.02 -1.20
CA ALA A 202 -20.85 -16.08 -0.15
C ALA A 202 -20.12 -14.90 -0.79
N THR A 203 -20.72 -13.72 -0.74
CA THR A 203 -20.14 -12.50 -1.29
C THR A 203 -19.04 -12.03 -0.37
N ASN A 204 -17.80 -12.01 -0.88
CA ASN A 204 -16.66 -11.52 -0.14
C ASN A 204 -16.76 -10.00 0.02
N ALA A 205 -17.05 -9.52 1.23
CA ALA A 205 -17.09 -8.09 1.54
C ALA A 205 -15.74 -7.39 1.29
N MET A 206 -14.64 -8.14 1.23
CA MET A 206 -13.30 -7.62 0.90
C MET A 206 -13.06 -7.48 -0.61
N ALA A 207 -13.88 -8.13 -1.44
CA ALA A 207 -13.78 -8.01 -2.90
C ALA A 207 -14.37 -6.69 -3.44
N THR A 208 -15.13 -5.95 -2.62
CA THR A 208 -15.65 -4.62 -3.00
C THR A 208 -14.67 -3.48 -2.68
N ILE A 209 -13.62 -3.76 -1.89
CA ILE A 209 -12.60 -2.78 -1.53
C ILE A 209 -11.50 -2.84 -2.57
N ASN A 210 -11.10 -1.67 -3.05
CA ASN A 210 -9.96 -1.59 -3.95
C ASN A 210 -8.64 -1.79 -3.18
N PRO A 211 -7.81 -2.80 -3.50
CA PRO A 211 -6.54 -3.03 -2.81
C PRO A 211 -5.58 -1.82 -2.85
N ASN A 212 -5.67 -1.00 -3.89
CA ASN A 212 -4.80 0.16 -4.07
C ASN A 212 -5.16 1.33 -3.15
N GLU A 213 -6.36 1.34 -2.58
CA GLU A 213 -6.80 2.34 -1.60
C GLU A 213 -6.37 1.98 -0.17
N ILE A 214 -5.78 0.81 0.04
CA ILE A 214 -5.32 0.36 1.34
C ILE A 214 -3.98 1.01 1.70
N GLU A 215 -3.93 1.56 2.91
CA GLU A 215 -2.69 2.04 3.54
C GLU A 215 -2.02 0.92 4.32
N SER A 216 -2.79 0.19 5.13
CA SER A 216 -2.29 -0.94 5.92
C SER A 216 -3.40 -1.94 6.25
N ILE A 217 -2.98 -3.18 6.50
CA ILE A 217 -3.81 -4.25 7.06
C ILE A 217 -3.16 -4.72 8.35
N GLU A 218 -3.86 -4.60 9.47
CA GLU A 218 -3.44 -5.14 10.76
C GLU A 218 -4.28 -6.36 11.13
N ILE A 219 -3.62 -7.47 11.46
CA ILE A 219 -4.28 -8.70 11.88
C ILE A 219 -4.00 -8.92 13.36
N LEU A 220 -5.03 -8.74 14.18
CA LEU A 220 -5.01 -8.94 15.62
C LEU A 220 -5.34 -10.41 15.90
N LYS A 221 -4.36 -11.14 16.46
CA LYS A 221 -4.46 -12.61 16.66
C LYS A 221 -4.70 -13.01 18.11
N ASP A 222 -4.36 -12.13 19.04
CA ASP A 222 -4.43 -12.40 20.48
C ASP A 222 -5.66 -11.78 21.12
N ALA A 223 -6.16 -12.46 22.17
CA ALA A 223 -7.30 -12.02 22.96
C ALA A 223 -7.10 -10.62 23.59
N SER A 224 -5.86 -10.26 23.94
CA SER A 224 -5.55 -8.92 24.46
C SER A 224 -5.76 -7.83 23.39
N ALA A 225 -5.34 -8.09 22.15
CA ALA A 225 -5.48 -7.17 21.03
C ALA A 225 -6.92 -7.11 20.49
N THR A 226 -7.65 -8.23 20.53
CA THR A 226 -9.04 -8.29 20.05
C THR A 226 -10.08 -7.91 21.11
N SER A 227 -9.69 -7.79 22.38
CA SER A 227 -10.59 -7.47 23.52
C SER A 227 -11.43 -6.21 23.31
N ILE A 228 -10.91 -5.22 22.57
CA ILE A 228 -11.62 -3.97 22.23
C ILE A 228 -12.86 -4.25 21.36
N TYR A 229 -12.82 -5.27 20.52
CA TYR A 229 -13.92 -5.66 19.62
C TYR A 229 -14.85 -6.72 20.26
N GLY A 230 -14.61 -7.06 21.53
CA GLY A 230 -15.45 -7.95 22.32
C GLY A 230 -15.47 -9.39 21.82
N SER A 231 -16.55 -10.11 22.13
CA SER A 231 -16.72 -11.54 21.79
C SER A 231 -16.64 -11.83 20.29
N ARG A 232 -16.89 -10.83 19.44
CA ARG A 232 -16.84 -10.93 17.98
C ARG A 232 -15.40 -10.94 17.44
N GLY A 233 -14.43 -10.45 18.21
CA GLY A 233 -13.00 -10.56 17.91
C GLY A 233 -12.36 -11.88 18.40
N SER A 234 -13.14 -12.83 18.91
CA SER A 234 -12.62 -14.11 19.43
C SER A 234 -11.94 -14.97 18.37
N ASN A 235 -12.37 -14.86 17.11
CA ASN A 235 -11.77 -15.51 15.94
C ASN A 235 -10.63 -14.69 15.31
N GLY A 236 -10.20 -13.58 15.94
CA GLY A 236 -9.27 -12.62 15.36
C GLY A 236 -9.99 -11.42 14.72
N VAL A 237 -9.24 -10.34 14.52
CA VAL A 237 -9.73 -9.11 13.87
C VAL A 237 -8.78 -8.73 12.75
N VAL A 238 -9.32 -8.48 11.56
CA VAL A 238 -8.59 -7.93 10.42
C VAL A 238 -9.00 -6.47 10.28
N LEU A 239 -8.10 -5.57 10.67
CA LEU A 239 -8.26 -4.14 10.53
C LEU A 239 -7.66 -3.70 9.19
N ILE A 240 -8.41 -2.88 8.47
CA ILE A 240 -8.03 -2.32 7.18
C ILE A 240 -8.12 -0.81 7.33
N THR A 241 -7.00 -0.14 7.10
CA THR A 241 -6.91 1.32 7.09
C THR A 241 -6.80 1.77 5.64
N THR A 242 -7.71 2.65 5.21
CA THR A 242 -7.64 3.25 3.87
C THR A 242 -6.76 4.49 3.86
N LYS A 243 -6.18 4.79 2.70
CA LYS A 243 -5.33 5.96 2.51
C LYS A 243 -6.13 7.24 2.75
N ARG A 244 -5.53 8.17 3.51
CA ARG A 244 -6.05 9.54 3.67
C ARG A 244 -5.16 10.57 2.99
N GLY A 245 -5.76 11.70 2.61
CA GLY A 245 -5.03 12.83 2.04
C GLY A 245 -4.01 13.39 3.04
N LYS A 246 -2.75 13.55 2.61
CA LYS A 246 -1.69 14.16 3.42
C LYS A 246 -1.58 15.66 3.13
N GLU A 247 -1.25 16.45 4.15
CA GLU A 247 -1.10 17.90 4.03
C GLU A 247 0.05 18.24 3.07
N GLY A 248 -0.17 19.21 2.18
CA GLY A 248 0.90 19.91 1.46
C GLY A 248 1.28 19.37 0.08
N GLN A 249 0.78 18.21 -0.35
CA GLN A 249 0.99 17.73 -1.73
C GLN A 249 -0.29 17.12 -2.31
N SER A 250 -0.80 17.75 -3.36
CA SER A 250 -1.81 17.14 -4.22
C SER A 250 -1.11 16.16 -5.16
N ARG A 251 -1.46 14.87 -5.05
CA ARG A 251 -0.92 13.81 -5.88
C ARG A 251 -2.06 13.12 -6.63
N VAL A 252 -1.88 13.02 -7.94
CA VAL A 252 -2.77 12.28 -8.83
C VAL A 252 -2.02 11.04 -9.31
N ASP A 253 -2.55 9.88 -9.00
CA ASP A 253 -1.99 8.60 -9.42
C ASP A 253 -2.95 7.93 -10.40
N TYR A 254 -2.42 7.49 -11.53
CA TYR A 254 -3.12 6.64 -12.49
C TYR A 254 -2.40 5.30 -12.57
N GLU A 255 -3.16 4.22 -12.41
CA GLU A 255 -2.69 2.86 -12.55
C GLU A 255 -3.56 2.14 -13.57
N GLY A 256 -2.90 1.50 -14.53
CA GLY A 256 -3.56 0.69 -15.55
C GLY A 256 -2.86 -0.65 -15.67
N SER A 257 -3.62 -1.74 -15.68
CA SER A 257 -3.09 -3.08 -15.92
C SER A 257 -3.96 -3.86 -16.90
N TYR A 258 -3.32 -4.72 -17.68
CA TYR A 258 -3.98 -5.62 -18.61
C TYR A 258 -3.38 -7.02 -18.44
N SER A 259 -4.24 -8.00 -18.22
CA SER A 259 -3.86 -9.37 -17.90
C SER A 259 -4.68 -10.36 -18.71
N THR A 260 -4.05 -11.45 -19.15
CA THR A 260 -4.73 -12.58 -19.79
C THR A 260 -4.77 -13.77 -18.84
N GLN A 261 -5.93 -14.42 -18.73
CA GLN A 261 -6.17 -15.54 -17.82
C GLN A 261 -6.35 -16.82 -18.63
N THR A 262 -5.50 -17.82 -18.36
CA THR A 262 -5.57 -19.16 -18.94
C THR A 262 -5.67 -20.21 -17.84
N ILE A 263 -6.17 -21.39 -18.18
CA ILE A 263 -6.25 -22.50 -17.24
C ILE A 263 -4.83 -23.05 -17.01
N ALA A 264 -4.35 -22.95 -15.77
CA ALA A 264 -3.00 -23.40 -15.42
C ALA A 264 -2.83 -24.93 -15.47
N ARG A 265 -3.89 -25.68 -15.20
CA ARG A 265 -3.89 -27.15 -15.25
C ARG A 265 -5.25 -27.65 -15.72
N ASN A 266 -5.26 -28.32 -16.87
CA ASN A 266 -6.41 -29.10 -17.31
C ASN A 266 -6.40 -30.47 -16.63
N ILE A 267 -7.59 -31.05 -16.46
CA ILE A 267 -7.72 -32.42 -15.99
C ILE A 267 -7.44 -33.33 -17.18
N ASP A 268 -6.48 -34.24 -17.04
CA ASP A 268 -6.21 -35.25 -18.05
C ASP A 268 -7.34 -36.27 -18.06
N VAL A 269 -8.13 -36.25 -19.13
CA VAL A 269 -9.24 -37.18 -19.35
C VAL A 269 -8.96 -38.03 -20.58
N LEU A 270 -9.50 -39.26 -20.57
CA LEU A 270 -9.43 -40.12 -21.74
C LEU A 270 -10.20 -39.46 -22.90
N ASN A 271 -9.59 -39.45 -24.08
CA ASN A 271 -10.29 -39.09 -25.30
C ASN A 271 -11.30 -40.20 -25.69
N GLY A 272 -12.19 -39.93 -26.65
CA GLY A 272 -13.27 -40.86 -27.01
C GLY A 272 -12.78 -42.26 -27.39
N GLY A 273 -11.71 -42.35 -28.19
CA GLY A 273 -11.12 -43.62 -28.62
C GLY A 273 -10.42 -44.37 -27.49
N ASP A 274 -9.69 -43.67 -26.63
CA ASP A 274 -9.04 -44.27 -25.45
C ASP A 274 -10.06 -44.78 -24.44
N TYR A 275 -11.18 -44.07 -24.28
CA TYR A 275 -12.29 -44.54 -23.46
C TYR A 275 -12.93 -45.81 -24.03
N ALA A 276 -13.13 -45.88 -25.36
CA ALA A 276 -13.64 -47.09 -26.01
C ALA A 276 -12.67 -48.29 -25.87
N ARG A 277 -11.35 -48.05 -25.99
CA ARG A 277 -10.33 -49.07 -25.72
C ARG A 277 -10.35 -49.54 -24.27
N TYR A 278 -10.49 -48.60 -23.33
CA TYR A 278 -10.60 -48.92 -21.90
C TYR A 278 -11.80 -49.82 -21.62
N LEU A 279 -12.97 -49.55 -22.22
CA LEU A 279 -14.14 -50.40 -22.09
C LEU A 279 -13.92 -51.81 -22.66
N ASN A 280 -13.21 -51.94 -23.78
CA ASN A 280 -12.86 -53.25 -24.33
C ASN A 280 -11.93 -54.04 -23.41
N VAL A 281 -10.95 -53.39 -22.77
CA VAL A 281 -10.05 -54.04 -21.79
C VAL A 281 -10.84 -54.52 -20.58
N LEU A 282 -11.79 -53.71 -20.09
CA LEU A 282 -12.63 -54.05 -18.95
C LEU A 282 -13.59 -55.22 -19.25
N GLU A 283 -14.20 -55.25 -20.42
CA GLU A 283 -15.08 -56.35 -20.82
C GLU A 283 -14.29 -57.66 -20.98
N LYS A 284 -13.10 -57.56 -21.58
CA LYS A 284 -12.19 -58.70 -21.76
C LYS A 284 -11.68 -59.26 -20.43
N SER A 285 -11.44 -58.42 -19.43
CA SER A 285 -11.01 -58.87 -18.09
C SER A 285 -12.13 -59.60 -17.34
N GLN A 286 -13.39 -59.34 -17.67
CA GLN A 286 -14.57 -60.05 -17.15
C GLN A 286 -14.94 -61.29 -17.97
N GLY A 287 -14.15 -61.64 -18.98
CA GLY A 287 -14.39 -62.81 -19.86
C GLY A 287 -15.39 -62.55 -20.99
N GLY A 288 -15.81 -61.30 -21.21
CA GLY A 288 -16.69 -60.90 -22.30
C GLY A 288 -15.94 -60.58 -23.61
N ASN A 289 -16.70 -60.38 -24.68
CA ASN A 289 -16.18 -59.97 -25.99
C ASN A 289 -16.00 -58.44 -26.04
N PRO A 290 -15.06 -57.91 -26.86
CA PRO A 290 -14.88 -56.47 -27.03
C PRO A 290 -16.18 -55.78 -27.45
N ARG A 291 -16.52 -54.68 -26.78
CA ARG A 291 -17.73 -53.89 -27.01
C ARG A 291 -17.65 -53.03 -28.29
N PHE A 292 -16.44 -52.61 -28.66
CA PHE A 292 -16.17 -51.81 -29.84
C PHE A 292 -15.15 -52.50 -30.75
N THR A 293 -15.35 -52.43 -32.06
CA THR A 293 -14.36 -52.87 -33.04
C THR A 293 -13.32 -51.78 -33.29
N ASP A 294 -12.15 -52.14 -33.84
CA ASP A 294 -11.10 -51.17 -34.17
C ASP A 294 -11.57 -50.09 -35.17
N ALA A 295 -12.47 -50.47 -36.10
CA ALA A 295 -13.10 -49.54 -37.02
C ALA A 295 -14.02 -48.55 -36.30
N GLN A 296 -14.78 -49.00 -35.29
CA GLN A 296 -15.63 -48.13 -34.47
C GLN A 296 -14.81 -47.19 -33.59
N ILE A 297 -13.71 -47.68 -32.99
CA ILE A 297 -12.78 -46.85 -32.20
C ILE A 297 -12.16 -45.76 -33.08
N SER A 298 -11.75 -46.12 -34.31
CA SER A 298 -11.20 -45.18 -35.28
C SER A 298 -12.22 -44.13 -35.73
N ALA A 299 -13.49 -44.52 -35.88
CA ALA A 299 -14.59 -43.61 -36.23
C ALA A 299 -14.96 -42.65 -35.09
N ILE A 300 -14.86 -43.07 -33.83
CA ILE A 300 -15.04 -42.20 -32.65
C ILE A 300 -13.90 -41.17 -32.56
N GLY A 301 -12.68 -41.57 -32.93
CA GLY A 301 -11.51 -40.69 -32.94
C GLY A 301 -11.23 -40.12 -31.55
N GLN A 302 -10.82 -38.85 -31.48
CA GLN A 302 -10.56 -38.19 -30.20
C GLN A 302 -11.84 -37.74 -29.46
N GLY A 303 -12.99 -37.71 -30.13
CA GLY A 303 -14.21 -37.14 -29.55
C GLY A 303 -14.10 -35.63 -29.28
N THR A 304 -15.02 -35.10 -28.47
CA THR A 304 -15.07 -33.67 -28.12
C THR A 304 -14.29 -33.40 -26.84
N ASN A 305 -13.35 -32.44 -26.88
CA ASN A 305 -12.72 -31.94 -25.67
C ASN A 305 -13.68 -30.97 -24.95
N TRP A 306 -14.49 -31.51 -24.04
CA TRP A 306 -15.47 -30.70 -23.30
C TRP A 306 -14.83 -29.58 -22.47
N MET A 307 -13.59 -29.75 -21.99
CA MET A 307 -12.89 -28.71 -21.22
C MET A 307 -12.58 -27.50 -22.10
N ASP A 308 -12.17 -27.74 -23.35
CA ASP A 308 -11.92 -26.68 -24.33
C ASP A 308 -13.22 -25.96 -24.74
N VAL A 309 -14.34 -26.68 -24.81
CA VAL A 309 -15.65 -26.10 -25.17
C VAL A 309 -16.21 -25.17 -24.08
N ILE A 310 -16.02 -25.51 -22.81
CA ILE A 310 -16.57 -24.73 -21.68
C ILE A 310 -15.63 -23.62 -21.20
N SER A 311 -14.38 -23.63 -21.66
CA SER A 311 -13.36 -22.67 -21.22
C SER A 311 -12.95 -21.72 -22.34
N ARG A 312 -12.37 -20.59 -21.95
CA ARG A 312 -11.78 -19.64 -22.89
C ARG A 312 -10.68 -18.87 -22.19
N THR A 313 -9.76 -18.31 -22.98
CA THR A 313 -8.82 -17.33 -22.46
C THR A 313 -9.58 -16.06 -22.09
N GLY A 314 -9.46 -15.64 -20.82
CA GLY A 314 -10.05 -14.39 -20.33
C GLY A 314 -9.08 -13.22 -20.52
N SER A 315 -9.62 -12.03 -20.73
CA SER A 315 -8.87 -10.78 -20.67
C SER A 315 -9.41 -9.91 -19.54
N LEU A 316 -8.53 -9.40 -18.70
CA LEU A 316 -8.83 -8.52 -17.58
C LEU A 316 -8.11 -7.19 -17.80
N SER A 317 -8.86 -6.10 -17.74
CA SER A 317 -8.31 -4.73 -17.75
C SER A 317 -8.70 -4.04 -16.46
N ASN A 318 -7.73 -3.45 -15.75
CA ASN A 318 -7.96 -2.63 -14.58
C ASN A 318 -7.50 -1.20 -14.83
N HIS A 319 -8.29 -0.22 -14.43
CA HIS A 319 -7.96 1.19 -14.52
C HIS A 319 -8.37 1.87 -13.21
N GLN A 320 -7.42 2.59 -12.62
CA GLN A 320 -7.64 3.32 -11.39
C GLN A 320 -7.05 4.71 -11.48
N LEU A 321 -7.84 5.67 -11.01
CA LEU A 321 -7.43 7.05 -10.87
C LEU A 321 -7.66 7.45 -9.41
N SER A 322 -6.60 7.88 -8.73
CA SER A 322 -6.66 8.27 -7.33
C SER A 322 -6.19 9.71 -7.18
N PHE A 323 -6.98 10.50 -6.46
CA PHE A 323 -6.66 11.88 -6.10
C PHE A 323 -6.42 11.94 -4.62
N THR A 324 -5.22 12.36 -4.21
CA THR A 324 -4.89 12.59 -2.81
C THR A 324 -4.49 14.03 -2.62
N GLY A 325 -5.06 14.68 -1.62
CA GLY A 325 -4.76 16.07 -1.27
C GLY A 325 -5.47 16.42 0.03
N GLY A 326 -4.83 17.26 0.85
CA GLY A 326 -5.37 17.68 2.14
C GLY A 326 -4.83 19.04 2.56
N ASN A 327 -5.65 19.78 3.29
CA ASN A 327 -5.26 21.00 3.99
C ASN A 327 -5.35 20.74 5.50
N LYS A 328 -4.64 21.50 6.33
CA LYS A 328 -4.58 21.40 7.80
C LYS A 328 -5.94 21.40 8.51
N SER A 329 -6.97 21.89 7.82
CA SER A 329 -8.36 21.98 8.31
C SER A 329 -9.29 20.88 7.79
N MET A 330 -8.84 20.00 6.91
CA MET A 330 -9.59 18.85 6.41
C MET A 330 -8.96 17.58 6.99
N ARG A 331 -9.75 16.85 7.77
CA ARG A 331 -9.34 15.66 8.52
C ARG A 331 -9.95 14.41 7.93
#